data_AF-A0A316PC75-F1
#
_entry.id   AF-A0A316PC75-F1
#
_cell.length_a   1.000
_cell.length_b   1.000
_cell.length_c   1.000
_cell.angle_alpha   90.00
_cell.angle_beta   90.00
_cell.angle_gamma   90.00
#
_symmetry.space_group_name_H-M   'P 1'
#
loop_
_entity.id
_entity.type
_entity.pdbx_description
1 polymer ?
#
loop_
_entity_poly.entity_id
_entity_poly.type
_entity_poly.pdbx_seq_one_letter_code
_entity_poly.pdbx_strand_id
1 'polypeptide(L)'
;MVIIKFIFVIKNTWLHRVIMEAFRGKSGLTVDHKDGNKENNSLSNLEYVTQAENTRRMFERVGTDHLKNNFNGELHGCKKLVYKGLKFNSINELARKMGLSRTTVKNRIKKGILNVEFEV
;
A
#
# COMPACT_ATOMS: atom_id res chain seq x y z
N MET A 1 5.22 49.52 -19.60
CA MET A 1 4.90 48.23 -20.25
C MET A 1 4.92 47.16 -19.17
N VAL A 2 3.74 46.66 -18.76
CA VAL A 2 3.65 45.66 -17.67
C VAL A 2 3.83 44.27 -18.29
N ILE A 3 4.86 43.55 -17.86
CA ILE A 3 5.11 42.18 -18.32
C ILE A 3 4.30 41.24 -17.41
N ILE A 4 3.17 40.75 -17.91
CA ILE A 4 2.39 39.71 -17.22
C ILE A 4 3.06 38.37 -17.48
N LYS A 5 3.64 37.78 -16.44
CA LYS A 5 4.29 36.47 -16.48
C LYS A 5 3.24 35.40 -16.18
N PHE A 6 2.75 34.73 -17.22
CA PHE A 6 1.88 33.56 -17.04
C PHE A 6 2.72 32.36 -16.60
N ILE A 7 2.48 31.88 -15.39
CA ILE A 7 3.07 30.64 -14.87
C ILE A 7 2.08 29.50 -15.20
N PHE A 8 2.41 28.67 -16.18
CA PHE A 8 1.67 27.43 -16.45
C PHE A 8 2.18 26.31 -15.53
N VAL A 9 1.30 25.77 -14.69
CA VAL A 9 1.58 24.58 -13.88
C VAL A 9 0.90 23.38 -14.54
N ILE A 10 1.69 22.46 -15.10
CA ILE A 10 1.17 21.19 -15.60
C ILE A 10 0.95 20.26 -14.40
N LYS A 11 -0.31 19.95 -14.08
CA LYS A 11 -0.66 18.94 -13.08
C LYS A 11 -0.84 17.59 -13.75
N ASN A 12 -0.15 16.57 -13.25
CA ASN A 12 -0.34 15.19 -13.71
C ASN A 12 -1.66 14.66 -13.14
N THR A 13 -2.77 14.90 -13.84
CA THR A 13 -4.11 14.48 -13.44
C THR A 13 -4.61 13.34 -14.33
N TRP A 14 -5.40 12.44 -13.75
CA TRP A 14 -6.02 11.35 -14.49
C TRP A 14 -7.07 11.89 -15.46
N LEU A 15 -6.99 11.51 -16.74
CA LEU A 15 -7.89 12.02 -17.78
C LEU A 15 -9.38 11.77 -17.45
N HIS A 16 -9.72 10.55 -17.02
CA HIS A 16 -11.08 10.20 -16.60
C HIS A 16 -11.62 11.09 -15.46
N ARG A 17 -10.73 11.56 -14.57
CA ARG A 17 -11.10 12.43 -13.46
C ARG A 17 -11.43 13.83 -13.95
N VAL A 18 -10.62 14.36 -14.86
CA VAL A 18 -10.87 15.66 -15.50
C VAL A 18 -12.19 15.65 -16.26
N ILE A 19 -12.44 14.60 -17.05
CA ILE A 19 -13.70 14.43 -17.80
C ILE A 19 -14.90 14.42 -16.83
N MET A 20 -14.85 13.60 -15.78
CA MET A 20 -15.96 13.53 -14.82
C MET A 20 -16.19 14.85 -14.08
N GLU A 21 -15.12 15.53 -13.64
CA GLU A 21 -15.26 16.83 -12.96
C GLU A 21 -15.84 17.91 -13.88
N ALA A 22 -15.47 17.90 -15.18
CA ALA A 22 -15.95 18.86 -16.16
C ALA A 22 -17.43 18.67 -16.54
N PHE A 23 -17.87 17.42 -16.74
CA PHE A 23 -19.22 17.12 -17.25
C PHE A 23 -20.24 16.71 -16.18
N ARG A 24 -19.79 16.17 -15.04
CA ARG A 24 -20.64 15.70 -13.93
C ARG A 24 -20.42 16.46 -12.63
N GLY A 25 -19.47 17.39 -12.62
CA GLY A 25 -19.12 18.17 -11.45
C GLY A 25 -18.15 17.44 -10.51
N LYS A 26 -17.50 18.20 -9.65
CA LYS A 26 -16.49 17.69 -8.72
C LYS A 26 -17.13 16.81 -7.63
N SER A 27 -16.51 15.66 -7.37
CA SER A 27 -16.90 14.75 -6.29
C SER A 27 -15.70 14.30 -5.46
N GLY A 28 -15.92 14.03 -4.17
CA GLY A 28 -14.93 13.38 -3.30
C GLY A 28 -14.76 11.88 -3.56
N LEU A 29 -15.65 11.30 -4.36
CA LEU A 29 -15.64 9.89 -4.74
C LEU A 29 -14.54 9.57 -5.75
N THR A 30 -14.21 8.28 -5.86
CA THR A 30 -13.28 7.76 -6.86
C THR A 30 -14.00 7.61 -8.19
N VAL A 31 -13.31 7.82 -9.31
CA VAL A 31 -13.86 7.51 -10.64
C VAL A 31 -13.46 6.09 -11.00
N ASP A 32 -14.44 5.24 -11.33
CA ASP A 32 -14.24 3.88 -11.85
C ASP A 32 -14.64 3.80 -13.32
N HIS A 33 -14.04 2.85 -14.03
CA HIS A 33 -14.39 2.46 -15.38
C HIS A 33 -15.32 1.25 -15.29
N LYS A 34 -16.55 1.37 -15.77
CA LYS A 34 -17.58 0.31 -15.69
C LYS A 34 -17.10 -1.00 -16.30
N ASP A 35 -16.46 -0.91 -17.46
CA ASP A 35 -15.89 -2.02 -18.21
C ASP A 35 -14.53 -2.52 -17.67
N GLY A 36 -13.93 -1.84 -16.70
CA GLY A 36 -12.59 -2.14 -16.18
C GLY A 36 -11.43 -1.76 -17.11
N ASN A 37 -11.70 -1.18 -18.29
CA ASN A 37 -10.69 -0.75 -19.25
C ASN A 37 -10.31 0.72 -19.02
N LYS A 38 -9.09 0.94 -18.51
CA LYS A 38 -8.57 2.27 -18.16
C LYS A 38 -8.41 3.21 -19.36
N GLU A 39 -8.32 2.66 -20.58
CA GLU A 39 -8.19 3.43 -21.81
C GLU A 39 -9.55 3.96 -22.31
N ASN A 40 -10.67 3.35 -21.91
CA ASN A 40 -12.00 3.76 -22.33
C ASN A 40 -12.54 4.92 -21.46
N ASN A 41 -12.15 6.14 -21.83
CA ASN A 41 -12.49 7.37 -21.10
C ASN A 41 -13.86 7.98 -21.50
N SER A 42 -14.73 7.22 -22.17
CA SER A 42 -16.06 7.70 -22.57
C SER A 42 -16.88 8.08 -21.34
N LEU A 43 -17.54 9.24 -21.33
CA LEU A 43 -18.31 9.72 -20.17
C LEU A 43 -19.38 8.72 -19.70
N SER A 44 -19.96 7.94 -20.63
CA SER A 44 -20.92 6.87 -20.33
C SER A 44 -20.28 5.66 -19.61
N ASN A 45 -18.99 5.42 -19.81
CA ASN A 45 -18.21 4.34 -19.21
C ASN A 45 -17.65 4.71 -17.82
N LEU A 46 -17.69 5.99 -17.45
CA LEU A 46 -17.17 6.48 -16.17
C LEU A 46 -18.29 6.63 -15.14
N GLU A 47 -17.97 6.38 -13.88
CA GLU A 47 -18.89 6.65 -12.76
C GLU A 47 -18.14 7.03 -11.47
N TYR A 48 -18.84 7.73 -10.58
CA TYR A 48 -18.34 8.00 -9.24
C TYR A 48 -18.73 6.87 -8.29
N VAL A 49 -17.74 6.26 -7.65
CA VAL A 49 -17.93 5.17 -6.68
C VAL A 49 -17.15 5.44 -5.40
N THR A 50 -17.59 4.83 -4.30
CA THR A 50 -16.81 4.84 -3.07
C THR A 50 -15.54 4.01 -3.25
N GLN A 51 -14.51 4.28 -2.45
CA GLN A 51 -13.28 3.51 -2.48
C GLN A 51 -13.53 2.04 -2.11
N ALA A 52 -14.45 1.78 -1.18
CA ALA A 52 -14.86 0.43 -0.78
C ALA A 52 -15.51 -0.33 -1.95
N GLU A 53 -16.43 0.32 -2.67
CA GLU A 53 -17.08 -0.24 -3.84
C GLU A 53 -16.07 -0.54 -4.96
N ASN A 54 -15.20 0.42 -5.28
CA ASN A 54 -14.16 0.25 -6.30
C ASN A 54 -13.24 -0.94 -5.97
N THR A 55 -12.88 -1.08 -4.70
CA THR A 55 -12.05 -2.19 -4.22
C THR A 55 -12.79 -3.52 -4.34
N ARG A 56 -14.06 -3.58 -3.93
CA ARG A 56 -14.88 -4.80 -4.04
C ARG A 56 -14.98 -5.26 -5.50
N ARG A 57 -15.32 -4.35 -6.41
CA ARG A 57 -15.39 -4.64 -7.85
C ARG A 57 -14.06 -5.07 -8.44
N MET A 58 -12.95 -4.49 -7.97
CA MET A 58 -11.62 -4.94 -8.37
C MET A 58 -11.40 -6.40 -7.98
N PHE A 59 -11.70 -6.79 -6.73
CA PHE A 59 -11.62 -8.19 -6.29
C PHE A 59 -12.55 -9.12 -7.08
N GLU A 60 -13.77 -8.68 -7.40
CA GLU A 60 -14.70 -9.44 -8.25
C GLU A 60 -14.16 -9.64 -9.67
N ARG A 61 -13.49 -8.64 -10.25
CA ARG A 61 -12.94 -8.68 -11.62
C ARG A 61 -11.64 -9.50 -11.74
N VAL A 62 -10.69 -9.31 -10.82
CA VAL A 62 -9.33 -9.87 -10.94
C VAL A 62 -8.98 -10.94 -9.91
N GLY A 63 -9.89 -11.26 -8.98
CA GLY A 63 -9.65 -12.23 -7.92
C GLY A 63 -8.47 -11.83 -7.03
N THR A 64 -7.72 -12.81 -6.51
CA THR A 64 -6.53 -12.59 -5.66
C THR A 64 -5.23 -12.54 -6.45
N ASP A 65 -5.29 -12.60 -7.79
CA ASP A 65 -4.09 -12.68 -8.63
C ASP A 65 -3.22 -11.43 -8.53
N HIS A 66 -3.83 -10.26 -8.34
CA HIS A 66 -3.12 -9.01 -8.11
C HIS A 66 -2.32 -8.98 -6.79
N LEU A 67 -2.62 -9.88 -5.84
CA LEU A 67 -1.87 -10.00 -4.58
C LEU A 67 -0.60 -10.87 -4.73
N LYS A 68 -0.54 -11.74 -5.75
CA LYS A 68 0.56 -12.70 -5.93
C LYS A 68 1.91 -12.03 -6.16
N ASN A 69 1.91 -10.84 -6.75
CA ASN A 69 3.14 -10.12 -7.12
C ASN A 69 3.77 -9.30 -5.97
N ASN A 70 3.10 -9.17 -4.82
CA ASN A 70 3.61 -8.42 -3.66
C ASN A 70 4.23 -9.31 -2.58
N PHE A 71 4.17 -10.64 -2.75
CA PHE A 71 4.90 -11.58 -1.90
C PHE A 71 6.22 -11.93 -2.58
N ASN A 72 7.31 -11.24 -2.21
CA ASN A 72 8.68 -11.59 -2.61
C ASN A 72 9.16 -12.91 -1.98
N GLY A 73 8.30 -13.93 -1.85
CA GLY A 73 8.61 -15.25 -1.30
C GLY A 73 8.98 -15.30 0.19
N GLU A 74 9.42 -14.19 0.79
CA GLU A 74 9.69 -14.11 2.21
C GLU A 74 8.37 -13.92 2.97
N LEU A 75 7.82 -15.03 3.45
CA LEU A 75 6.92 -14.99 4.58
C LEU A 75 7.62 -14.15 5.67
N HIS A 76 7.09 -12.97 6.02
CA HIS A 76 7.54 -12.19 7.17
C HIS A 76 7.12 -12.90 8.48
N GLY A 77 7.39 -14.20 8.54
CA GLY A 77 7.14 -15.07 9.66
C GLY A 77 7.91 -14.59 10.87
N CYS A 78 7.26 -14.75 12.01
CA CYS A 78 7.93 -14.71 13.28
C CYS A 78 8.95 -15.85 13.33
N LYS A 79 10.22 -15.55 13.02
CA LYS A 79 11.31 -16.52 13.17
C LYS A 79 11.49 -16.82 14.66
N LYS A 80 11.47 -18.11 14.99
CA LYS A 80 11.80 -18.58 16.32
C LYS A 80 13.27 -18.31 16.60
N LEU A 81 13.59 -18.02 17.86
CA LEU A 81 14.94 -17.66 18.25
C LEU A 81 15.25 -18.08 19.69
N VAL A 82 16.52 -18.31 19.96
CA VAL A 82 17.05 -18.58 21.29
C VAL A 82 17.83 -17.37 21.78
N TYR A 83 17.52 -16.91 22.99
CA TYR A 83 18.25 -15.86 23.68
C TYR A 83 18.53 -16.28 25.11
N LYS A 84 19.81 -16.32 25.49
CA LYS A 84 20.26 -16.76 26.83
C LYS A 84 19.71 -18.14 27.24
N GLY A 85 19.64 -19.08 26.29
CA GLY A 85 19.11 -20.43 26.51
C GLY A 85 17.57 -20.53 26.56
N LEU A 86 16.84 -19.42 26.41
CA LEU A 86 15.38 -19.41 26.36
C LEU A 86 14.89 -19.35 24.91
N LYS A 87 13.93 -20.20 24.57
CA LYS A 87 13.28 -20.23 23.25
C LYS A 87 12.14 -19.22 23.19
N PHE A 88 12.05 -18.51 22.08
CA PHE A 88 10.99 -17.55 21.77
C PHE A 88 10.43 -17.84 20.38
N ASN A 89 9.12 -17.69 20.21
CA ASN A 89 8.46 -17.90 18.93
C ASN A 89 8.67 -16.74 17.96
N SER A 90 9.14 -15.59 18.45
CA SER A 90 9.34 -14.39 17.63
C SER A 90 10.22 -13.34 18.29
N ILE A 91 10.75 -12.41 17.49
CA ILE A 91 11.37 -11.17 17.98
C ILE A 91 10.38 -10.35 18.82
N ASN A 92 9.07 -10.39 18.52
CA ASN A 92 8.05 -9.67 19.29
C ASN A 92 7.92 -10.25 20.71
N GLU A 93 8.00 -11.57 20.84
CA GLU A 93 7.92 -12.25 22.14
C GLU A 93 9.13 -11.89 23.01
N LEU A 94 10.34 -11.96 22.44
CA LEU A 94 11.55 -11.49 23.09
C LEU A 94 11.44 -10.00 23.47
N ALA A 95 10.94 -9.16 22.58
CA ALA A 95 10.78 -7.72 22.83
C ALA A 95 9.83 -7.44 24.00
N ARG A 96 8.70 -8.16 24.08
CA ARG A 96 7.79 -8.09 25.23
C ARG A 96 8.48 -8.53 26.52
N LYS A 97 9.24 -9.62 26.49
CA LYS A 97 9.99 -10.11 27.67
C LYS A 97 11.05 -9.11 28.15
N MET A 98 11.67 -8.38 27.24
CA MET A 98 12.69 -7.38 27.53
C MET A 98 12.12 -5.99 27.85
N GLY A 99 10.81 -5.76 27.69
CA GLY A 99 10.21 -4.43 27.82
C GLY A 99 10.67 -3.43 26.75
N LEU A 100 11.08 -3.92 25.56
CA LEU A 100 11.60 -3.09 24.47
C LEU A 100 10.64 -3.13 23.27
N SER A 101 10.73 -2.14 22.38
CA SER A 101 10.02 -2.21 21.11
C SER A 101 10.67 -3.24 20.17
N ARG A 102 9.86 -3.94 19.37
CA ARG A 102 10.33 -4.88 18.32
C ARG A 102 11.45 -4.27 17.48
N THR A 103 11.28 -3.02 17.07
CA THR A 103 12.26 -2.29 16.23
C THR A 103 13.60 -2.15 16.93
N THR A 104 13.60 -1.82 18.22
CA THR A 104 14.82 -1.71 19.03
C THR A 104 15.55 -3.05 19.10
N VAL A 105 14.82 -4.13 19.41
CA VAL A 105 15.39 -5.47 19.49
C VAL A 105 15.96 -5.91 18.14
N LYS A 106 15.21 -5.72 17.05
CA LYS A 106 15.68 -6.01 15.68
C LYS A 106 16.96 -5.25 15.34
N ASN A 107 17.04 -3.97 15.69
CA ASN A 107 18.22 -3.14 15.44
C ASN A 107 19.42 -3.59 16.28
N ARG A 108 19.22 -4.00 17.53
CA ARG A 108 20.29 -4.52 18.40
C ARG A 108 20.82 -5.87 17.90
N ILE A 109 19.94 -6.75 17.42
CA ILE A 109 20.34 -8.01 16.76
C ILE A 109 21.17 -7.70 15.50
N LYS A 110 20.67 -6.81 14.62
CA LYS A 110 21.38 -6.43 13.39
C LYS A 110 22.77 -5.82 13.65
N LYS A 111 22.91 -5.08 14.76
CA LYS A 111 24.19 -4.49 15.19
C LYS A 111 25.11 -5.46 15.95
N GLY A 112 24.69 -6.70 16.17
CA GLY A 112 25.46 -7.68 16.96
C GLY A 112 25.53 -7.36 18.46
N ILE A 113 24.72 -6.43 18.96
CA ILE A 113 24.66 -6.09 20.39
C ILE A 113 23.87 -7.17 21.15
N LEU A 114 22.87 -7.74 20.48
CA LEU A 114 22.05 -8.80 21.03
C LEU A 114 22.29 -10.10 20.25
N ASN A 115 23.07 -11.00 20.86
CA ASN A 115 23.37 -12.31 20.28
C ASN A 115 22.17 -13.23 20.46
N VAL A 116 21.54 -13.60 19.35
CA VAL A 116 20.43 -14.55 19.28
C VAL A 116 20.70 -15.55 18.19
N GLU A 117 20.25 -16.77 18.40
CA GLU A 117 20.31 -17.83 17.41
C GLU A 117 18.91 -18.00 16.83
N PHE A 118 18.74 -17.82 15.53
CA PHE A 118 17.45 -18.09 14.88
C PHE A 118 17.34 -19.58 14.57
N GLU A 119 16.21 -20.19 14.90
CA GLU A 119 15.93 -21.54 14.42
C GLU A 119 15.74 -21.49 12.89
N VAL A 120 16.41 -22.40 12.18
CA VAL A 120 16.36 -22.53 10.72
C VAL A 120 15.03 -23.14 10.29
#